data_AF-A0A6B0T132-F1
#
_entry.id   AF-A0A6B0T132-F1
#
_cell.length_a   1.000
_cell.length_b   1.000
_cell.length_c   1.000
_cell.angle_alpha   90.00
_cell.angle_beta   90.00
_cell.angle_gamma   90.00
#
_symmetry.space_group_name_H-M   'P 1'
#
loop_
_entity.id
_entity.type
_entity.pdbx_description
1 polymer ?
#
loop_
_entity_poly.entity_id
_entity_poly.type
_entity_poly.pdbx_seq_one_letter_code
_entity_poly.pdbx_strand_id
1 'polypeptide(L)'
;MRQDLVLASLLAGMGVAVLPGVLTFYLAAGPSVWLATGAVVAATGLVFAYSADDADEADEADEAADASTSPKVNCPECGARAVADGTGCAYCGAALPV
;
A
#
# COMPACT_ATOMS: atom_id res chain seq x y z
N MET A 1 42.03 -4.11 -10.38
CA MET A 1 42.16 -4.06 -8.90
C MET A 1 42.47 -2.67 -8.35
N ARG A 2 43.62 -2.02 -8.64
CA ARG A 2 43.86 -0.64 -8.13
C ARG A 2 43.00 0.45 -8.78
N GLN A 3 42.64 0.29 -10.07
CA GLN A 3 41.81 1.27 -10.79
C GLN A 3 40.35 1.28 -10.31
N ASP A 4 39.78 0.10 -10.03
CA ASP A 4 38.41 -0.04 -9.51
C ASP A 4 38.24 0.61 -8.13
N LEU A 5 39.27 0.52 -7.28
CA LEU A 5 39.28 1.08 -5.94
C LEU A 5 39.38 2.62 -5.96
N VAL A 6 40.08 3.18 -6.95
CA VAL A 6 40.18 4.64 -7.16
C VAL A 6 38.87 5.19 -7.74
N LEU A 7 38.23 4.48 -8.69
CA LEU A 7 36.91 4.86 -9.20
C LEU A 7 35.83 4.80 -8.12
N ALA A 8 35.83 3.75 -7.29
CA ALA A 8 34.87 3.62 -6.20
C ALA A 8 35.05 4.73 -5.14
N SER A 9 36.30 5.09 -4.83
CA SER A 9 36.61 6.18 -3.90
C SER A 9 36.22 7.55 -4.45
N LEU A 10 36.41 7.80 -5.75
CA LEU A 10 35.99 9.05 -6.40
C LEU A 10 34.46 9.16 -6.51
N LEU A 11 33.77 8.07 -6.82
CA LEU A 11 32.30 8.03 -6.84
C LEU A 11 31.71 8.21 -5.45
N ALA A 12 32.31 7.57 -4.43
CA ALA A 12 31.92 7.76 -3.03
C ALA A 12 32.19 9.21 -2.57
N GLY A 13 33.33 9.79 -2.94
CA GLY A 13 33.70 11.17 -2.61
C GLY A 13 32.82 12.21 -3.28
N MET A 14 32.47 12.00 -4.56
CA MET A 14 31.48 12.83 -5.26
C MET A 14 30.10 12.73 -4.60
N GLY A 15 29.69 11.53 -4.19
CA GLY A 15 28.45 11.32 -3.47
C GLY A 15 28.37 12.22 -2.22
N VAL A 16 29.41 12.19 -1.37
CA VAL A 16 29.47 12.98 -0.13
C VAL A 16 29.50 14.50 -0.38
N ALA A 17 30.16 14.95 -1.45
CA ALA A 17 30.23 16.38 -1.78
C ALA A 17 28.94 16.92 -2.42
N VAL A 18 28.24 16.09 -3.20
CA VAL A 18 27.03 16.49 -3.94
C VAL A 18 25.77 16.33 -3.09
N LEU A 19 25.73 15.34 -2.19
CA LEU A 19 24.61 15.08 -1.27
C LEU A 19 24.08 16.32 -0.54
N PRO A 20 24.91 17.15 0.12
CA PRO A 20 24.39 18.31 0.85
C PRO A 20 23.82 19.38 -0.10
N GLY A 21 24.38 19.56 -1.29
CA GLY A 21 23.84 20.49 -2.30
C GLY A 21 22.49 20.04 -2.86
N VAL A 22 22.35 18.74 -3.14
CA VAL A 22 21.08 18.16 -3.61
C VAL A 22 20.02 18.18 -2.50
N LEU A 23 20.41 17.86 -1.26
CA LEU A 23 19.52 17.88 -0.11
C LEU A 23 18.98 19.30 0.16
N THR A 24 19.86 20.29 0.12
CA THR A 24 19.46 21.70 0.30
C THR A 24 18.58 22.20 -0.84
N PHE A 25 18.87 21.82 -2.09
CA PHE A 25 18.01 22.13 -3.23
C PHE A 25 16.63 21.47 -3.10
N TYR A 26 16.57 20.20 -2.69
CA TYR A 26 15.31 19.48 -2.49
C TYR A 26 14.46 20.06 -1.34
N LEU A 27 15.10 20.46 -0.24
CA LEU A 27 14.44 21.17 0.86
C LEU A 27 13.96 22.58 0.44
N ALA A 28 14.69 23.25 -0.45
CA ALA A 28 14.36 24.58 -0.95
C ALA A 28 13.32 24.56 -2.10
N ALA A 29 13.15 23.44 -2.79
CA ALA A 29 12.25 23.31 -3.94
C ALA A 29 10.76 23.44 -3.59
N GLY A 30 10.43 23.61 -2.30
CA GLY A 30 9.12 23.99 -1.82
C GLY A 30 8.10 22.84 -1.78
N PRO A 31 6.86 23.12 -1.34
CA PRO A 31 5.85 22.10 -1.05
C PRO A 31 5.44 21.27 -2.27
N SER A 32 5.54 21.84 -3.48
CA SER A 32 5.15 21.20 -4.73
C SER A 32 6.04 20.01 -5.09
N VAL A 33 7.35 20.11 -4.87
CA VAL A 33 8.28 18.98 -5.09
C VAL A 33 8.03 17.86 -4.10
N TRP A 34 7.77 18.19 -2.83
CA TRP A 34 7.42 17.20 -1.82
C TRP A 34 6.15 16.42 -2.17
N LEU A 35 5.11 17.12 -2.65
CA LEU A 35 3.87 16.47 -3.09
C LEU A 35 4.10 15.59 -4.32
N ALA A 36 4.90 16.05 -5.28
CA ALA A 36 5.23 15.26 -6.47
C ALA A 36 5.98 13.97 -6.08
N THR A 37 6.98 14.06 -5.19
CA THR A 37 7.72 12.88 -4.73
C THR A 37 6.84 11.95 -3.91
N GLY A 38 5.99 12.49 -3.04
CA GLY A 38 5.01 11.70 -2.29
C GLY A 38 4.03 10.96 -3.21
N ALA A 39 3.52 11.64 -4.24
CA ALA A 39 2.61 11.05 -5.23
C ALA A 39 3.29 9.93 -6.04
N VAL A 40 4.55 10.11 -6.42
CA VAL A 40 5.32 9.05 -7.09
C VAL A 40 5.47 7.85 -6.16
N VAL A 41 5.92 8.04 -4.91
CA VAL A 41 6.10 6.93 -3.95
C VAL A 41 4.77 6.21 -3.69
N ALA A 42 3.67 6.95 -3.53
CA ALA A 42 2.35 6.37 -3.37
C ALA A 42 1.92 5.57 -4.60
N ALA A 43 2.12 6.09 -5.81
CA ALA A 43 1.82 5.39 -7.04
C ALA A 43 2.66 4.10 -7.18
N THR A 44 3.96 4.16 -6.88
CA THR A 44 4.81 2.96 -6.92
C THR A 44 4.36 1.93 -5.88
N GLY A 45 4.03 2.36 -4.66
CA GLY A 45 3.51 1.48 -3.63
C GLY A 45 2.18 0.84 -4.03
N LEU A 46 1.31 1.58 -4.71
CA LEU A 46 0.03 1.09 -5.21
C LEU A 46 0.22 0.10 -6.35
N VAL A 47 1.18 0.34 -7.25
CA VAL A 47 1.58 -0.62 -8.29
C VAL A 47 2.15 -1.90 -7.66
N PHE A 48 2.97 -1.79 -6.61
CA PHE A 48 3.49 -2.97 -5.90
C PHE A 48 2.39 -3.77 -5.20
N ALA A 49 1.44 -3.08 -4.56
CA ALA A 49 0.27 -3.72 -3.95
C ALA A 49 -0.58 -4.41 -5.02
N TYR A 50 -0.88 -3.72 -6.11
CA TYR A 50 -1.64 -4.28 -7.23
C TYR A 50 -0.94 -5.48 -7.86
N SER A 51 0.38 -5.42 -8.08
CA SER A 51 1.15 -6.56 -8.59
C SER A 51 1.26 -7.74 -7.62
N ALA A 52 0.98 -7.52 -6.33
CA ALA A 52 0.88 -8.58 -5.33
C ALA A 52 -0.51 -9.23 -5.37
N ASP A 53 -1.56 -8.48 -5.73
CA ASP A 53 -2.92 -8.96 -5.99
C ASP A 53 -3.06 -9.64 -7.37
N ASP A 54 -2.37 -9.16 -8.42
CA ASP A 54 -2.34 -9.75 -9.77
C ASP A 54 -1.70 -11.16 -9.82
N ALA A 55 -1.01 -11.58 -8.76
CA ALA A 55 -0.57 -12.96 -8.63
C ALA A 55 -1.76 -13.92 -8.38
N ASP A 56 -2.93 -13.41 -8.00
CA ASP A 56 -4.15 -14.18 -7.80
C ASP A 56 -5.26 -13.84 -8.81
N GLU A 57 -5.46 -12.60 -9.28
CA GLU A 57 -6.57 -12.31 -10.21
C GLU A 57 -6.21 -11.22 -11.24
N ALA A 58 -5.78 -11.65 -12.42
CA ALA A 58 -5.76 -10.81 -13.62
C ALA A 58 -7.19 -10.65 -14.13
N ASP A 59 -7.92 -9.64 -13.66
CA ASP A 59 -8.92 -8.93 -14.45
C ASP A 59 -9.48 -7.71 -13.68
N GLU A 60 -9.83 -6.68 -14.45
CA GLU A 60 -10.72 -5.55 -14.07
C GLU A 60 -10.03 -4.27 -13.60
N ALA A 61 -9.50 -3.56 -14.60
CA ALA A 61 -9.66 -2.11 -14.65
C ALA A 61 -11.13 -1.77 -14.95
N ASP A 62 -11.60 -0.69 -14.32
CA ASP A 62 -12.91 -0.04 -14.42
C ASP A 62 -14.02 -0.49 -13.46
N GLU A 63 -14.84 0.50 -13.12
CA GLU A 63 -16.12 0.46 -12.39
C GLU A 63 -16.06 0.58 -10.86
N ALA A 64 -16.67 1.67 -10.39
CA ALA A 64 -17.19 1.79 -9.05
C ALA A 64 -18.28 0.72 -8.83
N ALA A 65 -17.97 -0.39 -8.16
CA ALA A 65 -18.99 -1.33 -7.70
C ALA A 65 -18.54 -2.13 -6.46
N ASP A 66 -19.26 -1.89 -5.37
CA ASP A 66 -19.58 -2.79 -4.27
C ASP A 66 -19.29 -4.30 -4.49
N ALA A 67 -18.35 -4.88 -3.71
CA ALA A 67 -18.30 -6.30 -3.33
C ALA A 67 -17.17 -6.48 -2.30
N SER A 68 -17.34 -6.76 -1.01
CA SER A 68 -18.30 -7.66 -0.38
C SER A 68 -18.64 -7.13 1.02
N THR A 69 -19.58 -6.19 1.11
CA THR A 69 -20.04 -5.69 2.41
C THR A 69 -21.15 -6.59 2.94
N SER A 70 -20.84 -7.85 3.28
CA SER A 70 -21.81 -8.63 4.06
C SER A 70 -22.12 -7.88 5.35
N PRO A 71 -23.40 -7.49 5.60
CA PRO A 71 -23.75 -6.71 6.77
C PRO A 71 -23.51 -7.54 8.03
N LYS A 72 -22.85 -6.93 9.02
CA LYS A 72 -22.56 -7.57 10.30
C LYS A 72 -23.72 -7.30 11.25
N VAL A 73 -24.43 -8.35 11.63
CA VAL A 73 -25.58 -8.30 12.55
C VAL A 73 -25.24 -8.95 13.89
N ASN A 74 -25.93 -8.56 14.96
CA ASN A 74 -25.79 -9.22 16.24
C ASN A 74 -26.72 -10.43 16.28
N CYS A 75 -26.20 -11.58 16.70
CA CYS A 75 -27.00 -12.78 16.89
C CYS A 75 -27.99 -12.57 18.05
N PRO A 76 -29.30 -12.80 17.84
CA PRO A 76 -30.29 -12.63 18.90
C PRO A 76 -30.16 -13.65 20.03
N GLU A 77 -29.55 -14.81 19.76
CA GLU A 77 -29.46 -15.91 20.72
C GLU A 77 -28.22 -15.81 21.63
N CYS A 78 -27.06 -15.43 21.09
CA CYS A 78 -25.81 -15.38 21.85
C CYS A 78 -25.19 -13.99 21.96
N GLY A 79 -25.74 -12.99 21.27
CA GLY A 79 -25.24 -11.61 21.25
C GLY A 79 -23.95 -11.41 20.45
N ALA A 80 -23.37 -12.48 19.89
CA ALA A 80 -22.15 -12.38 19.09
C ALA A 80 -22.39 -11.65 17.77
N ARG A 81 -21.43 -10.83 17.35
CA ARG A 81 -21.50 -10.11 16.08
C ARG A 81 -21.05 -11.03 14.95
N ALA A 82 -21.96 -11.39 14.06
CA ALA A 82 -21.74 -12.33 12.97
C ALA A 82 -22.10 -11.72 11.61
N VAL A 83 -21.55 -12.27 10.54
CA VAL A 83 -21.87 -11.89 9.17
C VAL A 83 -23.23 -12.49 8.78
N ALA A 84 -24.12 -11.68 8.21
CA ALA A 84 -25.46 -12.09 7.79
C ALA A 84 -25.42 -12.88 6.47
N ASP A 85 -24.61 -13.95 6.41
CA ASP A 85 -24.42 -14.75 5.20
C ASP A 85 -25.43 -15.91 5.12
N GLY A 86 -26.52 -15.86 5.90
CA GLY A 86 -27.63 -16.82 5.86
C GLY A 86 -27.31 -18.25 6.32
N THR A 87 -26.06 -18.56 6.67
CA THR A 87 -25.61 -19.91 7.09
C THR A 87 -25.72 -20.15 8.60
N GLY A 88 -26.08 -19.13 9.37
CA GLY A 88 -26.20 -19.18 10.83
C GLY A 88 -25.02 -18.53 11.55
N CYS A 89 -25.16 -18.37 12.86
CA CYS A 89 -24.17 -17.75 13.71
C CYS A 89 -22.97 -18.69 13.87
N ALA A 90 -21.79 -18.25 13.46
CA ALA A 90 -20.55 -19.03 13.59
C ALA A 90 -20.20 -19.42 15.05
N TYR A 91 -20.80 -18.74 16.04
CA TYR A 91 -20.50 -18.94 17.44
C TYR A 91 -21.46 -19.90 18.16
N CYS A 92 -22.76 -19.86 17.83
CA CYS A 92 -23.77 -20.68 18.50
C CYS A 92 -24.59 -21.56 17.57
N GLY A 93 -24.38 -21.46 16.25
CA GLY A 93 -25.13 -22.20 15.23
C GLY A 93 -26.58 -21.74 15.03
N ALA A 94 -27.06 -20.74 15.77
CA ALA A 94 -28.41 -20.23 15.63
C ALA A 94 -28.60 -19.51 14.29
N ALA A 95 -29.81 -19.54 13.72
CA ALA A 95 -30.13 -18.77 12.53
C ALA A 95 -29.94 -17.27 12.80
N LEU A 96 -29.26 -16.58 11.88
CA LEU A 96 -29.14 -15.13 11.92
C LEU A 96 -30.34 -14.50 11.21
N PRO A 97 -30.84 -13.35 11.69
CA PRO A 97 -31.79 -12.57 10.93
C PRO A 97 -31.12 -12.11 9.64
N VAL A 98 -31.71 -12.49 8.51
CA VAL A 98 -31.37 -11.97 7.18
C VAL A 98 -31.90 -10.56 6.99
#